data_AF-C1BQH7-F1
#
_entry.id   AF-C1BQH7-F1
#
_cell.length_a   1.000
_cell.length_b   1.000
_cell.length_c   1.000
_cell.angle_alpha   90.00
_cell.angle_beta   90.00
_cell.angle_gamma   90.00
#
_symmetry.space_group_name_H-M   'P 1'
#
loop_
_entity.id
_entity.type
_entity.pdbx_description
1 polymer ?
#
loop_
_entity_poly.entity_id
_entity_poly.type
_entity_poly.pdbx_seq_one_letter_code
_entity_poly.pdbx_strand_id
1 'polypeptide(L)'
;MENEETVQCPLEISHRILPSRFQYHLVRCKRSHPHVHLKICPFNSTHYLEEQKFSEHVANCPSRASVERMIYGGDAAHPLQQLPYQSSLPSPSPSTAVDEENWENELVSKSYDPMSKCLASDVPLIPRNLTKSQRRAFRESEIDRLSKIKAESQKNKSTTLKKE
;
A
#
# COMPACT_ATOMS: atom_id res chain seq x y z
N MET A 1 5.46 -26.48 -28.71
CA MET A 1 6.21 -25.45 -27.97
C MET A 1 5.69 -24.12 -28.47
N GLU A 2 4.80 -23.50 -27.71
CA GLU A 2 4.24 -22.19 -28.05
C GLU A 2 5.33 -21.15 -27.77
N ASN A 3 5.67 -20.31 -28.75
CA ASN A 3 6.70 -19.29 -28.53
C ASN A 3 6.10 -18.22 -27.60
N GLU A 4 6.72 -18.00 -26.45
CA GLU A 4 6.33 -16.90 -25.59
C GLU A 4 6.59 -15.58 -26.33
N GLU A 5 5.53 -14.81 -26.59
CA GLU A 5 5.63 -13.52 -27.25
C GLU A 5 6.42 -12.56 -26.34
N THR A 6 7.53 -12.04 -26.83
CA THR A 6 8.41 -11.13 -26.08
C THR A 6 8.44 -9.76 -26.74
N VAL A 7 8.52 -8.72 -25.92
CA VAL A 7 8.57 -7.32 -26.33
C VAL A 7 10.00 -6.79 -26.12
N GLN A 8 10.46 -5.97 -27.06
CA GLN A 8 11.77 -5.33 -26.98
C GLN A 8 11.74 -4.09 -26.08
N CYS A 9 12.80 -3.86 -25.31
CA CYS A 9 12.93 -2.66 -24.49
C CYS A 9 13.24 -1.40 -25.32
N PRO A 10 12.55 -0.27 -25.10
CA PRO A 10 12.85 1.01 -25.75
C PRO A 10 14.15 1.67 -25.29
N LEU A 11 14.62 1.33 -24.08
CA LEU A 11 15.85 1.91 -23.51
C LEU A 11 17.11 1.19 -24.01
N GLU A 12 16.99 -0.08 -24.39
CA GLU A 12 18.12 -0.92 -24.76
C GLU A 12 17.66 -2.08 -25.65
N ILE A 13 18.14 -2.10 -26.89
CA ILE A 13 17.67 -3.00 -27.98
C ILE A 13 17.94 -4.47 -27.68
N SER A 14 18.97 -4.77 -26.89
CA SER A 14 19.37 -6.13 -26.55
C SER A 14 18.39 -6.85 -25.61
N HIS A 15 17.53 -6.12 -24.90
CA HIS A 15 16.59 -6.74 -23.96
C HIS A 15 15.30 -7.20 -24.65
N ARG A 16 14.97 -8.49 -24.49
CA ARG A 16 13.67 -9.09 -24.81
C ARG A 16 12.98 -9.53 -23.52
N ILE A 17 11.76 -9.05 -23.28
CA ILE A 17 11.05 -9.23 -22.00
C ILE A 17 9.63 -9.74 -22.27
N LEU A 18 9.13 -10.61 -21.39
CA LEU A 18 7.71 -10.98 -21.41
C LEU A 18 6.82 -9.76 -21.12
N PRO A 19 5.66 -9.62 -21.79
CA PRO A 19 4.71 -8.53 -21.56
C PRO A 19 4.34 -8.35 -20.07
N SER A 20 4.15 -9.46 -19.34
CA SER A 20 3.80 -9.46 -17.92
C SER A 20 4.87 -8.85 -17.00
N ARG A 21 6.13 -8.83 -17.43
CA ARG A 21 7.27 -8.29 -16.66
C ARG A 21 7.76 -6.95 -17.20
N PHE A 22 7.19 -6.47 -18.31
CA PHE A 22 7.69 -5.30 -19.03
C PHE A 22 7.63 -4.02 -18.19
N GLN A 23 6.52 -3.75 -17.50
CA GLN A 23 6.37 -2.59 -16.61
C GLN A 23 7.46 -2.53 -15.53
N TYR A 24 7.67 -3.65 -14.82
CA TYR A 24 8.71 -3.76 -13.79
C TYR A 24 10.12 -3.60 -14.36
N HIS A 25 10.36 -4.18 -15.54
CA HIS A 25 11.63 -4.06 -16.25
C HIS A 25 11.96 -2.59 -16.54
N LEU A 26 11.02 -1.80 -17.08
CA LEU A 26 11.26 -0.41 -17.46
C LEU A 26 11.72 0.45 -16.27
N VAL A 27 11.10 0.28 -15.10
CA VAL A 27 11.48 1.02 -13.88
C VAL A 27 12.94 0.75 -13.47
N ARG A 28 13.36 -0.51 -13.53
CA ARG A 28 14.74 -0.90 -13.19
C ARG A 28 15.73 -0.52 -14.29
N CYS A 29 15.36 -0.74 -15.55
CA CYS A 29 16.19 -0.47 -16.72
C CYS A 29 16.50 1.02 -16.85
N LYS A 30 15.52 1.89 -16.57
CA LYS A 30 15.71 3.35 -16.55
C LYS A 30 16.76 3.81 -15.54
N ARG A 31 16.88 3.14 -14.39
CA ARG A 31 17.91 3.46 -13.39
C ARG A 31 19.32 3.11 -13.90
N SER A 32 19.45 2.08 -14.72
CA SER A 32 20.71 1.67 -15.34
C SER A 32 21.09 2.51 -16.55
N HIS A 33 20.13 3.13 -17.24
CA HIS A 33 20.34 3.94 -18.45
C HIS A 33 19.86 5.40 -18.25
N PRO A 34 20.50 6.18 -17.36
CA PRO A 34 20.07 7.54 -17.07
C PRO A 34 20.30 8.53 -18.21
N HIS A 35 21.16 8.17 -19.17
CA HIS A 35 21.50 8.98 -20.35
C HIS A 35 20.46 8.92 -21.47
N VAL A 36 19.55 7.94 -21.43
CA VAL A 36 18.50 7.79 -22.43
C VAL A 36 17.29 8.64 -22.03
N HIS A 37 17.09 9.75 -22.75
CA HIS A 37 16.01 10.70 -22.48
C HIS A 37 14.79 10.39 -23.36
N LEU A 38 13.91 9.53 -22.85
CA LEU A 38 12.59 9.26 -23.44
C LEU A 38 11.49 9.85 -22.54
N LYS A 39 10.46 10.42 -23.17
CA LYS A 39 9.25 10.90 -22.49
C LYS A 39 8.30 9.72 -22.26
N ILE A 40 7.60 9.74 -21.13
CA ILE A 40 6.63 8.70 -20.75
C ILE A 40 5.24 9.21 -21.08
N CYS A 41 4.42 8.38 -21.73
CA CYS A 41 3.03 8.73 -22.02
C CYS A 41 2.21 8.91 -20.73
N PRO A 42 1.37 9.96 -20.63
CA PRO A 42 0.52 10.19 -19.45
C PRO A 42 -0.59 9.13 -19.31
N PHE A 43 -0.98 8.46 -20.39
CA PHE A 43 -2.05 7.45 -20.38
C PHE A 43 -1.55 6.02 -20.17
N ASN A 44 -0.26 5.76 -20.43
CA ASN A 44 0.32 4.43 -20.26
C ASN A 44 1.81 4.52 -19.93
N SER A 45 2.18 4.00 -18.76
CA SER A 45 3.55 4.03 -18.23
C SER A 45 4.52 3.09 -18.98
N THR A 46 4.05 2.24 -19.88
CA THR A 46 4.91 1.41 -20.75
C THR A 46 5.34 2.10 -22.04
N HIS A 47 4.68 3.20 -22.43
CA HIS A 47 5.01 3.91 -23.66
C HIS A 47 6.14 4.91 -23.40
N TYR A 48 7.33 4.59 -23.92
CA TYR A 48 8.51 5.46 -23.92
C TYR A 48 8.74 5.99 -25.34
N LEU A 49 8.83 7.31 -25.47
CA LEU A 49 8.80 7.98 -26.76
C LEU A 49 9.90 9.03 -26.86
N GLU A 50 10.43 9.18 -28.06
CA GLU A 50 11.31 10.30 -28.41
C GLU A 50 10.54 11.61 -28.32
N GLU A 51 11.22 12.69 -27.93
CA GLU A 51 10.60 14.00 -27.73
C GLU A 51 9.85 14.50 -28.97
N GLN A 52 10.39 14.25 -30.17
CA GLN A 52 9.77 14.65 -31.44
C GLN A 52 8.42 13.96 -31.70
N LYS A 53 8.27 12.70 -31.31
CA LYS A 53 7.06 11.88 -31.54
C LYS A 53 6.07 11.96 -30.37
N PHE A 54 6.46 12.58 -29.27
CA PHE A 54 5.67 12.62 -28.05
C PHE A 54 4.33 13.35 -28.24
N SER A 55 4.35 14.53 -28.87
CA SER A 55 3.14 15.33 -29.06
C SER A 55 2.09 14.61 -29.91
N GLU A 56 2.52 14.00 -31.01
CA GLU A 56 1.64 13.24 -31.90
C GLU A 56 1.08 12.00 -31.20
N HIS A 57 1.91 11.28 -30.44
CA HIS A 57 1.46 10.12 -29.68
C HIS A 57 0.41 10.49 -28.64
N VAL A 58 0.59 11.58 -27.89
CA VAL A 58 -0.37 11.98 -26.85
C VAL A 58 -1.74 12.31 -27.45
N ALA A 59 -1.78 12.90 -28.65
CA ALA A 59 -3.02 13.15 -29.36
C ALA A 59 -3.73 11.84 -29.79
N ASN A 60 -2.96 10.84 -30.23
CA ASN A 60 -3.48 9.63 -30.86
C ASN A 60 -3.27 8.34 -30.04
N CYS A 61 -3.03 8.47 -28.72
CA CYS A 61 -2.67 7.32 -27.90
C CYS A 61 -3.83 6.32 -27.78
N PRO A 62 -3.62 5.02 -28.08
CA PRO A 62 -4.69 4.01 -28.00
C PRO A 62 -5.21 3.81 -26.57
N SER A 63 -4.35 4.04 -25.57
CA SER A 63 -4.72 3.90 -24.16
C SER A 63 -5.58 5.07 -23.64
N ARG A 64 -5.66 6.19 -24.38
CA ARG A 64 -6.40 7.39 -23.98
C ARG A 64 -7.87 7.11 -23.70
N ALA A 65 -8.55 6.45 -24.64
CA ALA A 65 -9.98 6.16 -24.53
C ALA A 65 -10.31 5.28 -23.31
N SER A 66 -9.42 4.36 -22.93
CA SER A 66 -9.61 3.52 -21.74
C SER A 66 -9.49 4.33 -20.45
N VAL A 67 -8.53 5.25 -20.38
CA VAL A 67 -8.35 6.14 -19.21
C VAL A 67 -9.51 7.12 -19.11
N GLU A 68 -9.92 7.72 -20.23
CA GLU A 68 -11.08 8.62 -20.26
C GLU A 68 -12.37 7.92 -19.85
N ARG A 69 -12.61 6.69 -20.31
CA ARG A 69 -13.75 5.89 -19.84
C ARG A 69 -13.68 5.59 -18.34
N MET A 70 -12.50 5.33 -17.79
CA MET A 70 -12.36 5.10 -16.36
C MET A 70 -12.69 6.37 -15.55
N ILE A 71 -12.26 7.54 -16.03
CA ILE A 71 -12.43 8.82 -15.32
C ILE A 71 -13.86 9.37 -15.50
N TYR A 72 -14.40 9.31 -16.72
CA TYR A 72 -15.65 9.97 -17.09
C TYR A 72 -16.81 9.00 -17.39
N GLY A 73 -16.51 7.72 -17.60
CA GLY A 73 -17.45 6.68 -18.01
C GLY A 73 -17.97 5.83 -16.86
N GLY A 74 -18.01 6.37 -15.64
CA GLY A 74 -18.98 5.90 -14.65
C GLY A 74 -20.38 6.02 -15.25
N ASP A 75 -21.27 5.08 -14.94
CA ASP A 75 -22.64 5.06 -15.45
C ASP A 75 -23.24 6.47 -15.44
N ALA A 76 -24.00 6.82 -16.49
CA ALA A 76 -24.71 8.10 -16.63
C ALA A 76 -25.68 8.42 -15.46
N ALA A 77 -25.73 7.58 -14.42
CA ALA A 77 -26.45 7.76 -13.18
C ALA A 77 -25.66 8.53 -12.10
N HIS A 78 -24.35 8.70 -12.21
CA HIS A 78 -23.61 9.52 -11.25
C HIS A 78 -22.56 10.35 -11.98
N PRO A 79 -22.88 11.60 -12.36
CA PRO A 79 -21.85 12.55 -12.74
C PRO A 79 -20.83 12.52 -11.61
N LEU A 80 -19.55 12.27 -11.92
CA LEU A 80 -18.50 12.81 -11.07
C LEU A 80 -18.76 14.30 -11.13
N GLN A 81 -19.44 14.79 -10.09
CA GLN A 81 -19.66 16.20 -9.88
C GLN A 81 -18.25 16.74 -9.85
N GLN A 82 -17.84 17.40 -10.94
CA GLN A 82 -16.83 18.42 -10.86
C GLN A 82 -17.46 19.43 -9.91
N LEU A 83 -17.34 19.17 -8.61
CA LEU A 83 -17.56 20.18 -7.62
C LEU A 83 -16.59 21.26 -8.06
N PRO A 84 -17.06 22.46 -8.46
CA PRO A 84 -16.15 23.57 -8.57
C PRO A 84 -15.37 23.56 -7.27
N TYR A 85 -14.04 23.54 -7.35
CA TYR A 85 -13.21 23.73 -6.18
C TYR A 85 -13.64 25.07 -5.57
N GLN A 86 -14.59 25.01 -4.62
CA GLN A 86 -14.97 26.16 -3.84
C GLN A 86 -13.79 26.37 -2.91
N SER A 87 -12.94 27.32 -3.29
CA SER A 87 -11.81 27.81 -2.49
C SER A 87 -12.27 28.50 -1.20
N SER A 88 -13.56 28.47 -0.91
CA SER A 88 -14.17 28.97 0.32
C SER A 88 -15.06 27.87 0.90
N LEU A 89 -14.46 27.00 1.72
CA LEU A 89 -15.25 26.34 2.75
C LEU A 89 -15.90 27.46 3.57
N PRO A 90 -17.23 27.49 3.74
CA PRO A 90 -17.83 28.34 4.75
C PRO A 90 -17.16 28.02 6.07
N SER A 91 -16.61 29.03 6.73
CA SER A 91 -16.15 28.90 8.11
C SER A 91 -17.29 28.25 8.90
N PRO A 92 -17.07 27.13 9.60
CA PRO A 92 -18.11 26.58 10.46
C PRO A 92 -18.46 27.68 11.46
N SER A 93 -19.65 28.27 11.31
CA SER A 93 -20.25 29.07 12.36
C SER A 93 -20.35 28.16 13.58
N PRO A 94 -19.97 28.62 14.79
CA PRO A 94 -20.10 27.81 15.98
C PRO A 94 -21.60 27.63 16.26
N SER A 95 -22.15 26.54 15.72
CA SER A 95 -23.47 26.07 16.11
C SER A 95 -23.30 25.54 17.53
N THR A 96 -23.86 26.25 18.52
CA THR A 96 -23.84 25.87 19.93
C THR A 96 -24.78 24.70 20.24
N ALA A 97 -25.07 23.85 19.26
CA ALA A 97 -25.64 22.54 19.51
C ALA A 97 -24.49 21.67 20.01
N VAL A 98 -24.46 21.45 21.32
CA VAL A 98 -23.69 20.35 21.90
C VAL A 98 -24.37 19.06 21.43
N ASP A 99 -23.98 18.58 20.24
CA ASP A 99 -24.38 17.26 19.80
C ASP A 99 -23.75 16.25 20.77
N GLU A 100 -24.57 15.68 21.64
CA GLU A 100 -24.17 14.65 22.60
C GLU A 100 -23.72 13.35 21.89
N GLU A 101 -24.03 13.21 20.60
CA GLU A 101 -23.66 12.09 19.74
C GLU A 101 -22.39 12.37 18.91
N ASN A 102 -21.33 12.82 19.58
CA ASN A 102 -20.01 12.95 18.94
C ASN A 102 -19.31 11.58 18.86
N TRP A 103 -19.28 10.97 17.67
CA TRP A 103 -18.52 9.75 17.39
C TRP A 103 -17.00 9.92 17.66
N GLU A 104 -16.48 11.15 17.70
CA GLU A 104 -15.09 11.42 18.09
C GLU A 104 -14.87 11.30 19.62
N ASN A 105 -15.91 11.50 20.44
CA ASN A 105 -15.80 11.35 21.90
C ASN A 105 -15.75 9.88 22.33
N GLU A 106 -16.33 8.96 21.55
CA GLU A 106 -16.24 7.51 21.82
C GLU A 106 -14.83 6.94 21.57
N LEU A 107 -14.04 7.61 20.72
CA LEU A 107 -12.65 7.26 20.41
C LEU A 107 -11.65 7.68 21.49
N VAL A 108 -12.10 8.30 22.59
CA VAL A 108 -11.26 8.54 23.79
C VAL A 108 -10.91 7.22 24.51
N SER A 109 -11.44 6.09 24.05
CA SER A 109 -10.90 4.78 24.36
C SER A 109 -9.49 4.63 23.78
N LYS A 110 -8.50 4.41 24.66
CA LYS A 110 -7.06 4.28 24.36
C LYS A 110 -6.82 3.55 23.04
N SER A 111 -6.06 4.17 22.13
CA SER A 111 -5.71 3.55 20.85
C SER A 111 -5.12 2.15 21.06
N TYR A 112 -5.59 1.19 20.28
CA TYR A 112 -5.08 -0.19 20.31
C TYR A 112 -3.58 -0.20 20.02
N ASP A 113 -2.77 -0.66 20.97
CA ASP A 113 -1.36 -0.93 20.75
C ASP A 113 -1.15 -2.41 20.38
N PRO A 114 -0.83 -2.72 19.11
CA PRO A 114 -0.58 -4.09 18.68
C PRO A 114 0.62 -4.70 19.42
N MET A 115 1.62 -3.91 19.81
CA MET A 115 2.81 -4.44 20.50
C MET A 115 2.46 -4.94 21.89
N SER A 116 1.71 -4.15 22.66
CA SER A 116 1.18 -4.56 23.97
C SER A 116 0.33 -5.83 23.85
N LYS A 117 -0.50 -5.95 22.82
CA LYS A 117 -1.31 -7.16 22.60
C LYS A 117 -0.44 -8.38 22.31
N CYS A 118 0.56 -8.23 21.45
CA CYS A 118 1.50 -9.30 21.12
C CYS A 118 2.32 -9.75 22.35
N LEU A 119 2.78 -8.81 23.18
CA LEU A 119 3.51 -9.10 24.41
C LEU A 119 2.66 -9.78 25.50
N ALA A 120 1.36 -9.54 25.51
CA ALA A 120 0.43 -10.19 26.44
C ALA A 120 -0.06 -11.57 25.96
N SER A 121 0.12 -11.90 24.67
CA SER A 121 -0.40 -13.14 24.09
C SER A 121 0.66 -14.25 24.07
N ASP A 122 0.21 -15.51 24.06
CA ASP A 122 1.03 -16.72 23.90
C ASP A 122 1.44 -16.93 22.42
N VAL A 123 2.12 -15.92 21.85
CA VAL A 123 2.61 -15.91 20.46
C VAL A 123 4.09 -15.57 20.44
N PRO A 124 4.93 -16.29 19.67
CA PRO A 124 6.37 -16.01 19.60
C PRO A 124 6.66 -14.77 18.73
N LEU A 125 7.53 -13.90 19.23
CA LEU A 125 8.03 -12.73 18.50
C LEU A 125 9.32 -13.02 17.73
N ILE A 126 9.50 -12.37 16.58
CA ILE A 126 10.69 -12.54 15.72
C ILE A 126 11.46 -11.22 15.64
N PRO A 127 12.69 -11.14 16.19
CA PRO A 127 13.48 -9.92 16.18
C PRO A 127 14.08 -9.65 14.79
N ARG A 128 14.00 -8.40 14.30
CA ARG A 128 14.60 -7.96 13.03
C ARG A 128 15.93 -7.24 13.29
N ASN A 129 16.89 -7.37 12.37
CA ASN A 129 18.15 -6.60 12.37
C ASN A 129 19.06 -6.77 13.60
N LEU A 130 18.94 -7.88 14.34
CA LEU A 130 19.82 -8.20 15.47
C LEU A 130 21.03 -9.04 15.04
N THR A 131 22.15 -8.90 15.74
CA THR A 131 23.32 -9.79 15.60
C THR A 131 23.00 -11.22 16.09
N LYS A 132 23.84 -12.21 15.76
CA LYS A 132 23.64 -13.60 16.19
C LYS A 132 23.52 -13.75 17.71
N SER A 133 24.35 -13.02 18.47
CA SER A 133 24.34 -13.04 19.94
C SER A 133 23.04 -12.46 20.49
N GLN A 134 22.63 -11.29 19.99
CA GLN A 134 21.39 -10.64 20.41
C GLN A 134 20.14 -11.48 20.06
N ARG A 135 20.12 -12.16 18.91
CA ARG A 135 19.02 -13.10 18.56
C ARG A 135 18.95 -14.33 19.48
N ARG A 136 20.08 -14.77 20.04
CA ARG A 136 20.10 -15.86 21.02
C ARG A 136 19.49 -15.36 22.34
N ALA A 137 19.98 -14.23 22.86
CA ALA A 137 19.46 -13.62 24.08
C ALA A 137 17.95 -13.33 23.98
N PHE A 138 17.48 -12.84 22.83
CA PHE A 138 16.05 -12.61 22.59
C PHE A 138 15.21 -13.89 22.67
N ARG A 139 15.71 -15.00 22.09
CA ARG A 139 15.02 -16.29 22.16
C ARG A 139 14.94 -16.81 23.59
N GLU A 140 16.00 -16.64 24.38
CA GLU A 140 16.01 -17.01 25.80
C GLU A 140 14.97 -16.20 26.58
N SER A 141 14.94 -14.87 26.41
CA SER A 141 13.92 -14.02 27.06
C SER A 141 12.49 -14.34 26.62
N GLU A 142 12.31 -14.74 25.37
CA GLU A 142 10.99 -15.05 24.83
C GLU A 142 10.47 -16.39 25.35
N ILE A 143 11.34 -17.38 25.53
CA ILE A 143 11.00 -18.65 26.20
C ILE A 143 10.51 -18.36 27.62
N ASP A 144 11.23 -17.51 28.36
CA ASP A 144 10.85 -17.13 29.71
C ASP A 144 9.50 -16.39 29.74
N ARG A 145 9.25 -15.48 28.79
CA ARG A 145 7.98 -14.75 28.68
C ARG A 145 6.81 -15.71 28.43
N LEU A 146 6.93 -16.60 27.45
CA LEU A 146 5.86 -17.55 27.10
C LEU A 146 5.61 -18.57 28.20
N SER A 147 6.65 -19.00 28.93
CA SER A 147 6.47 -19.90 30.08
C SER A 147 5.65 -19.26 31.20
N LYS A 148 5.90 -17.97 31.51
CA LYS A 148 5.12 -17.21 32.49
C LYS A 148 3.66 -17.05 32.07
N ILE A 149 3.42 -16.65 30.81
CA ILE A 149 2.04 -16.49 30.27
C ILE A 149 1.27 -17.81 30.34
N LYS A 150 1.91 -18.94 29.99
CA LYS A 150 1.29 -20.27 30.10
C LYS A 150 0.98 -20.64 31.54
N ALA A 151 1.88 -20.37 32.48
CA ALA A 151 1.66 -20.63 33.90
C ALA A 151 0.50 -19.80 34.46
N GLU A 152 0.42 -18.51 34.10
CA GLU A 152 -0.70 -17.63 34.48
C GLU A 152 -2.03 -18.11 33.88
N SER A 153 -2.05 -18.54 32.62
CA SER A 153 -3.24 -19.12 31.99
C SER A 153 -3.74 -20.36 32.73
N GLN A 154 -2.83 -21.25 33.16
CA GLN A 154 -3.16 -22.45 33.94
C GLN A 154 -3.67 -22.10 35.35
N LYS A 155 -3.06 -21.11 36.02
CA LYS A 155 -3.51 -20.63 37.33
C LYS A 155 -4.91 -20.02 37.26
N ASN A 156 -5.19 -19.23 36.22
CA ASN A 156 -6.50 -18.63 36.03
C ASN A 156 -7.57 -19.70 35.76
N LYS A 157 -7.29 -20.70 34.91
CA LYS A 157 -8.20 -21.84 34.66
C LYS A 157 -8.54 -22.63 35.93
N SER A 158 -7.53 -22.94 36.74
CA SER A 158 -7.73 -23.67 38.01
C SER A 158 -8.46 -22.86 39.09
N THR A 159 -8.38 -21.53 39.04
CA THR A 159 -9.12 -20.63 39.95
C THR A 159 -10.59 -20.54 39.55
N THR A 160 -10.89 -20.50 38.25
CA THR A 160 -12.28 -20.51 37.75
C THR A 160 -13.00 -21.82 38.11
N LEU A 161 -12.32 -22.97 37.99
CA LEU A 161 -12.88 -24.30 38.29
C LEU A 161 -13.14 -24.56 39.79
N LYS A 162 -12.62 -23.72 40.70
CA LYS A 162 -12.82 -23.85 42.15
C LYS A 162 -13.93 -22.95 42.70
N LYS A 163 -14.53 -22.12 41.85
CA LYS A 163 -15.54 -21.11 42.24
C LYS A 163 -16.96 -21.52 41.85
N GLU A 164 -17.13 -22.72 41.29
CA GLU A 164 -18.40 -23.39 40.98
C GLU A 164 -18.65 -24.53 41.97
#